data_AF-A0A535MVZ1-F1
#
_entry.id   AF-A0A535MVZ1-F1
#
_cell.length_a   1.000
_cell.length_b   1.000
_cell.length_c   1.000
_cell.angle_alpha   90.00
_cell.angle_beta   90.00
_cell.angle_gamma   90.00
#
_symmetry.space_group_name_H-M   'P 1'
#
loop_
_entity.id
_entity.type
_entity.pdbx_description
1 polymer ?
#
loop_
_entity_poly.entity_id
_entity_poly.type
_entity_poly.pdbx_seq_one_letter_code
_entity_poly.pdbx_strand_id
1 'polypeptide(L)'
;MIGVHWPPCEYYVPLAARLGSRLALPSLDPEAALDLRFKHRMRQALQRQGIPQPRFHWVAAEEDVLPALDRTGLPCVVKPVDLAGSLMVRKVREPAEALRAVREIRRMRTADLERPVSGDALIEEYVEGPEYSVEGFVEAGRMRVVCITSKFLGPEPYFVEAGHIVPGSITEPDRRIALAYVDRVAAALRLDRGPFHAELRCTLRGPMLMEIAARLGGDRIPDLVQLALGVDLYRIALLSHLGLSAGDVGCPAEARWAGIRYFLPSEAHSFADRGSYAIATGSSYAETLSRLDELAAVAGR
;
A
#
# COMPACT_ATOMS: atom_id res chain seq x y z
N MET A 1 16.03 -18.98 23.28
CA MET A 1 14.62 -18.78 22.88
C MET A 1 14.65 -17.83 21.69
N ILE A 2 14.46 -18.30 20.45
CA ILE A 2 14.41 -17.43 19.28
C ILE A 2 13.00 -16.88 19.23
N GLY A 3 12.78 -15.72 19.84
CA GLY A 3 11.51 -15.00 19.75
C GLY A 3 11.41 -14.35 18.37
N VAL A 4 10.44 -14.76 17.55
CA VAL A 4 10.13 -14.09 16.28
C VAL A 4 8.95 -13.17 16.51
N HIS A 5 9.10 -11.89 16.17
CA HIS A 5 7.99 -10.94 16.12
C HIS A 5 7.77 -10.51 14.68
N TRP A 6 6.88 -11.22 13.99
CA TRP A 6 6.44 -10.92 12.64
C TRP A 6 5.09 -10.22 12.70
N PRO A 7 4.96 -8.92 12.34
CA PRO A 7 3.66 -8.29 12.20
C PRO A 7 3.17 -8.52 10.76
N PRO A 8 2.21 -9.43 10.50
CA PRO A 8 1.60 -9.55 9.18
C PRO A 8 0.73 -8.33 8.83
N CYS A 9 0.52 -7.43 9.81
CA CYS A 9 -0.39 -6.31 9.74
C CYS A 9 0.37 -5.00 9.94
N GLU A 10 0.13 -4.04 9.03
CA GLU A 10 0.68 -2.68 9.03
C GLU A 10 0.73 -2.03 10.42
N TYR A 11 -0.32 -2.25 11.20
CA TYR A 11 -0.56 -1.60 12.47
C TYR A 11 0.42 -1.96 13.57
N TYR A 12 1.06 -3.12 13.47
CA TYR A 12 1.96 -3.62 14.50
C TYR A 12 3.45 -3.48 14.14
N VAL A 13 3.78 -2.93 12.97
CA VAL A 13 5.18 -2.72 12.55
C VAL A 13 5.96 -1.88 13.57
N PRO A 14 5.48 -0.70 14.06
CA PRO A 14 6.20 0.05 15.08
C PRO A 14 6.33 -0.66 16.42
N LEU A 15 5.29 -1.41 16.82
CA LEU A 15 5.33 -2.17 18.07
C LEU A 15 6.37 -3.29 17.99
N ALA A 16 6.39 -4.05 16.88
CA ALA A 16 7.37 -5.10 16.65
C ALA A 16 8.80 -4.54 16.62
N ALA A 17 9.03 -3.40 15.96
CA ALA A 17 10.31 -2.72 15.96
C ALA A 17 10.77 -2.32 17.38
N ARG A 18 9.86 -1.75 18.17
CA ARG A 18 10.14 -1.36 19.56
C ARG A 18 10.44 -2.56 20.47
N LEU A 19 9.69 -3.66 20.32
CA LEU A 19 9.91 -4.90 21.07
C LEU A 19 11.23 -5.55 20.67
N GLY A 20 11.51 -5.67 19.38
CA GLY A 20 12.75 -6.23 18.86
C GLY A 20 13.97 -5.45 19.37
N SER A 21 13.93 -4.12 19.31
CA SER A 21 14.97 -3.25 19.87
C SER A 21 15.19 -3.48 21.38
N ARG A 22 14.11 -3.58 22.17
CA ARG A 22 14.20 -3.85 23.62
C ARG A 22 14.72 -5.24 23.96
N LEU A 23 14.46 -6.22 23.10
CA LEU A 23 14.88 -7.61 23.27
C LEU A 23 16.22 -7.90 22.60
N ALA A 24 16.88 -6.89 22.03
CA ALA A 24 18.10 -7.02 21.23
C ALA A 24 17.99 -8.06 20.09
N LEU A 25 16.79 -8.15 19.50
CA LEU A 25 16.52 -8.99 18.33
C LEU A 25 16.71 -8.18 17.04
N PRO A 26 17.00 -8.83 15.90
CA PRO A 26 16.99 -8.17 14.60
C PRO A 26 15.62 -7.50 14.37
N SER A 27 15.60 -6.17 14.28
CA SER A 27 14.38 -5.40 14.03
C SER A 27 14.70 -4.07 13.35
N LEU A 28 13.68 -3.46 12.76
CA LEU A 28 13.78 -2.08 12.26
C LEU A 28 14.14 -1.14 13.42
N ASP A 29 14.79 -0.02 13.08
CA ASP A 29 14.87 1.13 13.97
C ASP A 29 13.44 1.58 14.34
N PRO A 30 13.11 1.75 15.64
CA PRO A 30 11.77 2.14 16.05
C PRO A 30 11.29 3.46 15.44
N GLU A 31 12.18 4.44 15.24
CA GLU A 31 11.80 5.71 14.60
C GLU A 31 11.59 5.55 13.09
N ALA A 32 12.41 4.73 12.41
CA ALA A 32 12.18 4.38 11.01
C ALA A 32 10.82 3.68 10.82
N ALA A 33 10.46 2.77 11.72
CA ALA A 33 9.16 2.11 11.70
C ALA A 33 7.99 3.09 11.87
N LEU A 34 8.15 4.16 12.67
CA LEU A 34 7.16 5.24 12.75
C LEU A 34 7.09 6.07 11.47
N ASP A 35 8.24 6.39 10.86
CA ASP A 35 8.31 7.13 9.59
C ASP A 35 7.66 6.36 8.44
N LEU A 36 7.81 5.02 8.42
CA LEU A 36 7.16 4.13 7.45
C LEU A 36 5.65 3.99 7.71
N ARG A 37 5.23 4.02 8.97
CA ARG A 37 3.84 3.76 9.35
C ARG A 37 2.91 4.97 9.17
N PHE A 38 3.39 6.15 9.55
CA PHE A 38 2.57 7.36 9.60
C PHE A 38 2.82 8.19 8.35
N LYS A 39 1.79 8.35 7.52
CA LYS A 39 1.91 8.99 6.20
C LYS A 39 2.46 10.43 6.29
N HIS A 40 2.09 11.19 7.33
CA HIS A 40 2.64 12.55 7.52
C HIS A 40 4.15 12.53 7.84
N ARG A 41 4.61 11.58 8.66
CA ARG A 41 6.04 11.41 8.98
C ARG A 41 6.82 10.95 7.77
N MET A 42 6.27 10.01 6.99
CA MET A 42 6.83 9.55 5.73
C MET A 42 7.09 10.74 4.80
N ARG A 43 6.07 11.58 4.57
CA ARG A 43 6.19 12.76 3.72
C ARG A 43 7.22 13.76 4.24
N GLN A 44 7.25 14.02 5.55
CA GLN A 44 8.27 14.89 6.15
C GLN A 44 9.69 14.34 5.99
N ALA A 45 9.89 13.03 6.17
CA ALA A 45 11.19 12.39 6.00
C ALA A 45 11.67 12.49 4.54
N LEU A 46 10.79 12.21 3.58
CA LEU A 46 11.09 12.36 2.15
C LEU A 46 11.37 13.81 1.75
N GLN A 47 10.63 14.78 2.32
CA GLN A 47 10.83 16.20 2.07
C GLN A 47 12.21 16.66 2.55
N ARG A 48 12.62 16.25 3.76
CA ARG A 48 13.94 16.57 4.31
C ARG A 48 15.10 16.07 3.43
N GLN A 49 14.87 14.98 2.70
CA GLN A 49 15.86 14.37 1.80
C GLN A 49 15.72 14.83 0.34
N GLY A 50 14.79 15.74 0.04
CA GLY A 50 14.55 16.23 -1.32
C GLY A 50 14.08 15.13 -2.30
N ILE A 51 13.40 14.10 -1.80
CA ILE A 51 12.80 13.07 -2.66
C ILE A 51 11.55 13.66 -3.33
N PRO A 52 11.42 13.60 -4.67
CA PRO A 52 10.20 14.02 -5.36
C PRO A 52 8.97 13.29 -4.81
N GLN A 53 7.92 14.03 -4.46
CA GLN A 53 6.71 13.47 -3.87
C GLN A 53 5.53 14.43 -4.06
N PRO A 54 4.28 13.98 -3.82
CA PRO A 54 3.12 14.86 -3.81
C PRO A 54 3.32 16.06 -2.88
N ARG A 55 2.86 17.25 -3.28
CA ARG A 55 2.66 18.34 -2.30
C ARG A 55 1.72 17.83 -1.21
N PHE A 56 2.02 18.07 0.05
CA PHE A 56 1.27 17.51 1.17
C PHE A 56 1.18 18.50 2.33
N HIS A 57 0.09 18.39 3.09
CA HIS A 57 -0.15 19.13 4.32
C HIS A 57 -0.77 18.23 5.37
N TRP A 58 -0.13 18.14 6.53
CA TRP A 58 -0.68 17.50 7.71
C TRP A 58 -1.70 18.43 8.37
N VAL A 59 -2.87 17.89 8.67
CA VAL A 59 -4.03 18.60 9.21
C VAL A 59 -4.43 17.90 10.51
N ALA A 60 -4.08 18.54 11.63
CA ALA A 60 -4.41 18.07 12.98
C ALA A 60 -5.66 18.77 13.55
N ALA A 61 -6.19 19.78 12.85
CA ALA A 61 -7.37 20.53 13.21
C ALA A 61 -8.18 20.92 11.96
N GLU A 62 -9.49 21.17 12.10
CA GLU A 62 -10.36 21.42 10.95
C GLU A 62 -10.09 22.79 10.30
N GLU A 63 -9.72 23.76 11.12
CA GLU A 63 -9.29 25.10 10.75
C GLU A 63 -8.08 25.12 9.82
N ASP A 64 -7.25 24.07 9.82
CA ASP A 64 -6.07 23.96 8.96
C ASP A 64 -6.42 23.50 7.54
N VAL A 65 -7.66 23.09 7.28
CA VAL A 65 -8.08 22.53 5.97
C VAL A 65 -7.97 23.56 4.85
N LEU A 66 -8.53 24.76 5.02
CA LEU A 66 -8.51 25.78 3.96
C LEU A 66 -7.07 26.25 3.67
N PRO A 67 -6.24 26.59 4.67
CA PRO A 67 -4.83 26.91 4.42
C PRO A 67 -4.01 25.77 3.79
N ALA A 68 -4.38 24.51 4.04
CA ALA A 68 -3.76 23.36 3.38
C ALA A 68 -4.19 23.26 1.91
N LEU A 69 -5.46 23.51 1.59
CA LEU A 69 -5.96 23.51 0.21
C LEU A 69 -5.32 24.60 -0.64
N ASP A 70 -5.16 25.82 -0.11
CA ASP A 70 -4.53 26.94 -0.83
C ASP A 70 -3.11 26.60 -1.31
N ARG A 71 -2.39 25.78 -0.54
CA ARG A 71 -1.01 25.36 -0.85
C ARG A 71 -0.95 24.08 -1.69
N THR A 72 -1.95 23.20 -1.57
CA THR A 72 -2.00 21.91 -2.29
C THR A 72 -2.57 22.06 -3.70
N GLY A 73 -3.62 22.88 -3.84
CA GLY A 73 -4.49 22.94 -5.02
C GLY A 73 -5.53 21.83 -5.06
N LEU A 74 -6.52 21.97 -5.95
CA LEU A 74 -7.56 20.97 -6.25
C LEU A 74 -7.42 20.47 -7.70
N PRO A 75 -7.82 19.21 -8.01
CA PRO A 75 -8.27 18.19 -7.04
C PRO A 75 -7.13 17.72 -6.13
N CYS A 76 -7.48 17.29 -4.93
CA CYS A 76 -6.52 16.75 -3.96
C CYS A 76 -7.03 15.42 -3.38
N VAL A 77 -6.19 14.73 -2.63
CA VAL A 77 -6.53 13.51 -1.89
C VAL A 77 -6.53 13.83 -0.41
N VAL A 78 -7.63 13.51 0.28
CA VAL A 78 -7.71 13.56 1.74
C VAL A 78 -7.64 12.13 2.26
N LYS A 79 -6.73 11.88 3.21
CA LYS A 79 -6.56 10.55 3.81
C LYS A 79 -6.12 10.62 5.27
N PRO A 80 -6.54 9.68 6.12
CA PRO A 80 -6.03 9.58 7.48
C PRO A 80 -4.53 9.22 7.48
N VAL A 81 -3.80 9.74 8.46
CA VAL A 81 -2.35 9.55 8.53
C VAL A 81 -1.93 8.13 8.95
N ASP A 82 -2.84 7.38 9.57
CA ASP A 82 -2.56 6.15 10.29
C ASP A 82 -3.59 5.04 10.02
N LEU A 83 -4.20 5.00 8.84
CA LEU A 83 -4.96 3.83 8.37
C LEU A 83 -4.28 3.15 7.18
N ALA A 84 -4.82 1.99 6.80
CA ALA A 84 -4.37 1.16 5.68
C ALA A 84 -5.58 0.76 4.80
N GLY A 85 -5.32 0.09 3.67
CA GLY A 85 -6.37 -0.50 2.82
C GLY A 85 -7.31 0.53 2.17
N SER A 86 -6.79 1.70 1.81
CA SER A 86 -7.57 2.82 1.26
C SER A 86 -8.73 3.30 2.13
N LEU A 87 -8.77 2.94 3.42
CA LEU A 87 -9.82 3.32 4.34
C LEU A 87 -9.87 4.85 4.53
N MET A 88 -11.02 5.45 4.22
CA MET A 88 -11.27 6.89 4.24
C MET A 88 -10.33 7.73 3.35
N VAL A 89 -9.71 7.12 2.33
CA VAL A 89 -8.96 7.84 1.30
C VAL A 89 -9.93 8.31 0.22
N ARG A 90 -9.96 9.62 -0.06
CA ARG A 90 -10.88 10.20 -1.05
C ARG A 90 -10.21 11.27 -1.90
N LYS A 91 -10.47 11.25 -3.21
CA LYS A 91 -10.26 12.39 -4.09
C LYS A 91 -11.35 13.42 -3.83
N VAL A 92 -10.96 14.66 -3.65
CA VAL A 92 -11.85 15.80 -3.45
C VAL A 92 -11.59 16.86 -4.51
N ARG A 93 -12.66 17.45 -5.01
CA ARG A 93 -12.68 18.46 -6.07
C ARG A 93 -13.09 19.84 -5.56
N GLU A 94 -13.68 19.91 -4.37
CA GLU A 94 -14.15 21.16 -3.76
C GLU A 94 -13.74 21.28 -2.28
N PRO A 95 -13.55 22.49 -1.75
CA PRO A 95 -13.20 22.69 -0.34
C PRO A 95 -14.21 22.08 0.65
N ALA A 96 -15.50 22.10 0.31
CA ALA A 96 -16.56 21.52 1.13
C ALA A 96 -16.43 19.99 1.27
N GLU A 97 -15.97 19.30 0.21
CA GLU A 97 -15.69 17.87 0.24
C GLU A 97 -14.48 17.56 1.12
N ALA A 98 -13.43 18.38 1.06
CA ALA A 98 -12.24 18.23 1.91
C ALA A 98 -12.59 18.39 3.40
N LEU A 99 -13.34 19.44 3.76
CA LEU A 99 -13.83 19.67 5.13
C LEU A 99 -14.65 18.48 5.63
N ARG A 100 -15.54 17.95 4.80
CA ARG A 100 -16.36 16.78 5.14
C ARG A 100 -15.50 15.54 5.38
N ALA A 101 -14.55 15.24 4.49
CA ALA A 101 -13.65 14.11 4.63
C ALA A 101 -12.80 14.20 5.91
N VAL A 102 -12.26 15.38 6.23
CA VAL A 102 -11.51 15.60 7.48
C VAL A 102 -12.40 15.43 8.71
N ARG A 103 -13.62 15.97 8.71
CA ARG A 103 -14.58 15.76 9.81
C ARG A 103 -14.90 14.28 10.05
N GLU A 104 -15.05 13.50 8.98
CA GLU A 104 -15.30 12.07 9.08
C GLU A 104 -14.09 11.32 9.68
N ILE A 105 -12.87 11.61 9.20
CA ILE A 105 -11.63 11.05 9.76
C ILE A 105 -11.52 11.37 11.26
N ARG A 106 -11.78 12.62 11.66
CA ARG A 106 -11.70 13.08 13.05
C ARG A 106 -12.74 12.44 13.99
N ARG A 107 -13.88 12.01 13.45
CA ARG A 107 -14.92 11.31 14.22
C ARG A 107 -14.54 9.85 14.49
N MET A 108 -13.67 9.26 13.68
CA MET A 108 -13.18 7.91 13.91
C MET A 108 -12.33 7.88 15.18
N ARG A 109 -12.67 6.99 16.11
CA ARG A 109 -11.92 6.78 17.36
C ARG A 109 -11.00 5.57 17.30
N THR A 110 -11.43 4.55 16.56
CA THR A 110 -10.75 3.27 16.43
C THR A 110 -10.77 2.77 15.00
N ALA A 111 -9.71 2.06 14.60
CA ALA A 111 -9.62 1.29 13.36
C ALA A 111 -9.83 -0.20 13.63
N ASP A 112 -9.43 -1.04 12.67
CA ASP A 112 -9.41 -2.50 12.82
C ASP A 112 -8.72 -2.92 14.13
N LEU A 113 -9.25 -4.00 14.72
CA LEU A 113 -8.80 -4.52 16.01
C LEU A 113 -8.96 -3.50 17.16
N GLU A 114 -9.94 -2.60 17.05
CA GLU A 114 -10.28 -1.56 18.03
C GLU A 114 -9.11 -0.63 18.38
N ARG A 115 -8.10 -0.55 17.51
CA ARG A 115 -6.91 0.24 17.78
C ARG A 115 -7.25 1.73 17.72
N PRO A 116 -6.81 2.56 18.68
CA PRO A 116 -6.94 4.01 18.61
C PRO A 116 -6.33 4.57 17.33
N VAL A 117 -6.98 5.60 16.79
CA VAL A 117 -6.47 6.40 15.67
C VAL A 117 -6.30 7.85 16.10
N SER A 118 -5.35 8.54 15.49
CA SER A 118 -5.09 9.96 15.76
C SER A 118 -6.28 10.87 15.42
N GLY A 119 -7.04 10.52 14.37
CA GLY A 119 -8.03 11.43 13.78
C GLY A 119 -7.38 12.53 12.93
N ASP A 120 -6.07 12.47 12.71
CA ASP A 120 -5.35 13.42 11.88
C ASP A 120 -5.46 13.05 10.39
N ALA A 121 -5.50 14.08 9.55
CA ALA A 121 -5.60 13.92 8.11
C ALA A 121 -4.33 14.43 7.41
N LEU A 122 -4.15 13.93 6.19
CA LEU A 122 -3.16 14.36 5.23
C LEU A 122 -3.92 14.80 3.98
N ILE A 123 -3.67 16.04 3.54
CA ILE A 123 -4.16 16.57 2.28
C ILE A 123 -2.99 16.57 1.30
N GLU A 124 -3.12 15.87 0.17
CA GLU A 124 -2.06 15.71 -0.83
C GLU A 124 -2.52 16.10 -2.21
N GLU A 125 -1.61 16.60 -3.06
CA GLU A 125 -1.94 16.83 -4.48
C GLU A 125 -2.43 15.52 -5.10
N TYR A 126 -3.48 15.59 -5.92
CA TYR A 126 -3.90 14.43 -6.68
C TYR A 126 -2.84 14.12 -7.75
N VAL A 127 -2.21 12.95 -7.64
CA VAL A 127 -1.23 12.49 -8.62
C VAL A 127 -1.92 11.62 -9.66
N GLU A 128 -1.98 12.08 -10.90
CA GLU A 128 -2.51 11.30 -12.01
C GLU A 128 -1.43 10.41 -12.67
N GLY A 129 -1.81 9.19 -13.04
CA GLY A 129 -0.95 8.23 -13.71
C GLY A 129 -1.28 6.78 -13.33
N PRO A 130 -0.76 5.80 -14.08
CA PRO A 130 -0.87 4.38 -13.72
C PRO A 130 -0.22 4.12 -12.36
N GLU A 131 -0.90 3.33 -11.54
CA GLU A 131 -0.44 2.93 -10.21
C GLU A 131 0.15 1.52 -10.24
N TYR A 132 1.29 1.39 -9.56
CA TYR A 132 2.02 0.14 -9.41
C TYR A 132 2.42 -0.05 -7.96
N SER A 133 2.70 -1.28 -7.57
CA SER A 133 3.50 -1.56 -6.39
C SER A 133 4.82 -2.25 -6.73
N VAL A 134 5.83 -2.02 -5.91
CA VAL A 134 7.11 -2.75 -5.93
C VAL A 134 7.13 -3.65 -4.71
N GLU A 135 7.27 -4.94 -4.98
CA GLU A 135 7.46 -5.95 -3.94
C GLU A 135 8.95 -6.27 -3.83
N GLY A 136 9.47 -6.26 -2.62
CA GLY A 136 10.87 -6.56 -2.39
C GLY A 136 11.20 -6.73 -0.92
N PHE A 137 12.49 -6.79 -0.64
CA PHE A 137 13.02 -6.83 0.71
C PHE A 137 14.36 -6.13 0.78
N VAL A 138 14.73 -5.69 1.99
CA VAL A 138 16.07 -5.19 2.26
C VAL A 138 16.82 -6.25 3.05
N GLU A 139 18.03 -6.55 2.59
CA GLU A 139 18.93 -7.52 3.22
C GLU A 139 20.33 -6.92 3.23
N ALA A 140 20.98 -6.92 4.40
CA ALA A 140 22.29 -6.31 4.61
C ALA A 140 22.37 -4.87 4.07
N GLY A 141 21.31 -4.07 4.29
CA GLY A 141 21.22 -2.67 3.84
C GLY A 141 21.08 -2.49 2.32
N ARG A 142 20.84 -3.55 1.55
CA ARG A 142 20.64 -3.50 0.10
C ARG A 142 19.23 -3.91 -0.27
N MET A 143 18.59 -3.10 -1.11
CA MET A 143 17.26 -3.42 -1.64
C MET A 143 17.37 -4.55 -2.68
N ARG A 144 16.54 -5.57 -2.51
CA ARG A 144 16.32 -6.70 -3.41
C ARG A 144 14.89 -6.61 -3.91
N VAL A 145 14.73 -6.19 -5.16
CA VAL A 145 13.42 -6.11 -5.81
C VAL A 145 13.03 -7.48 -6.34
N VAL A 146 11.82 -7.92 -6.01
CA VAL A 146 11.25 -9.17 -6.53
C VAL A 146 10.44 -8.89 -7.79
N CYS A 147 9.49 -7.95 -7.72
CA CYS A 147 8.70 -7.59 -8.90
C CYS A 147 8.09 -6.19 -8.80
N ILE A 148 7.57 -5.75 -9.95
CA ILE A 148 6.57 -4.68 -10.02
C ILE A 148 5.21 -5.36 -10.26
N THR A 149 4.17 -4.90 -9.59
CA THR A 149 2.80 -5.39 -9.70
C THR A 149 1.93 -4.28 -10.29
N SER A 150 1.10 -4.62 -11.28
CA SER A 150 0.09 -3.68 -11.80
C SER A 150 -1.10 -3.64 -10.85
N LYS A 151 -1.52 -2.43 -10.46
CA LYS A 151 -2.70 -2.22 -9.61
C LYS A 151 -3.88 -1.73 -10.44
N PHE A 152 -5.06 -2.24 -10.12
CA PHE A 152 -6.32 -1.74 -10.67
C PHE A 152 -7.14 -1.15 -9.53
N LEU A 153 -7.53 0.10 -9.66
CA LEU A 153 -8.36 0.77 -8.67
C LEU A 153 -9.82 0.76 -9.10
N GLY A 154 -10.71 0.79 -8.11
CA GLY A 154 -12.12 1.07 -8.29
C GLY A 154 -12.38 2.51 -8.74
N PRO A 155 -13.66 2.87 -8.92
CA PRO A 155 -14.02 4.20 -9.37
C PRO A 155 -13.72 5.28 -8.33
N GLU A 156 -13.28 6.44 -8.81
CA GLU A 156 -13.21 7.67 -8.01
C GLU A 156 -14.61 8.05 -7.48
N PRO A 157 -14.70 8.70 -6.30
CA PRO A 157 -13.63 9.36 -5.55
C PRO A 157 -12.82 8.45 -4.62
N TYR A 158 -13.13 7.15 -4.57
CA TYR A 158 -12.42 6.19 -3.73
C TYR A 158 -11.25 5.55 -4.47
N PHE A 159 -10.37 4.89 -3.72
CA PHE A 159 -9.20 4.19 -4.25
C PHE A 159 -9.14 2.75 -3.74
N VAL A 160 -10.30 2.12 -3.59
CA VAL A 160 -10.39 0.70 -3.22
C VAL A 160 -9.77 -0.13 -4.35
N GLU A 161 -8.94 -1.10 -4.01
CA GLU A 161 -8.28 -1.95 -4.99
C GLU A 161 -9.31 -2.92 -5.61
N ALA A 162 -9.30 -2.99 -6.94
CA ALA A 162 -10.17 -3.85 -7.74
C ALA A 162 -9.42 -5.07 -8.29
N GLY A 163 -8.10 -5.13 -8.14
CA GLY A 163 -7.29 -6.28 -8.54
C GLY A 163 -5.83 -5.95 -8.80
N HIS A 164 -5.06 -7.01 -9.07
CA HIS A 164 -3.61 -6.98 -9.26
C HIS A 164 -3.17 -7.95 -10.35
N ILE A 165 -2.07 -7.64 -11.05
CA ILE A 165 -1.39 -8.55 -11.97
C ILE A 165 0.12 -8.55 -11.70
N VAL A 166 0.70 -9.75 -11.59
CA VAL A 166 2.13 -10.01 -11.39
C VAL A 166 2.67 -10.88 -12.53
N PRO A 167 3.82 -10.54 -13.14
CA PRO A 167 4.45 -9.22 -13.08
C PRO A 167 3.59 -8.16 -13.78
N GLY A 168 3.69 -6.92 -13.31
CA GLY A 168 2.98 -5.77 -13.86
C GLY A 168 3.48 -5.36 -15.25
N SER A 169 2.59 -4.79 -16.04
CA SER A 169 2.90 -4.25 -17.37
C SER A 169 3.47 -2.84 -17.25
N ILE A 170 4.79 -2.72 -17.41
CA ILE A 170 5.54 -1.47 -17.35
C ILE A 170 6.69 -1.53 -18.36
N THR A 171 7.01 -0.39 -19.00
CA THR A 171 8.14 -0.33 -19.93
C THR A 171 9.47 -0.47 -19.17
N GLU A 172 10.49 -1.06 -19.78
CA GLU A 172 11.79 -1.23 -19.12
C GLU A 172 12.46 0.12 -18.73
N PRO A 173 12.37 1.20 -19.51
CA PRO A 173 12.80 2.53 -19.06
C PRO A 173 12.07 3.02 -17.79
N ASP A 174 10.73 2.96 -17.77
CA ASP A 174 9.94 3.41 -16.62
C ASP A 174 10.20 2.54 -15.40
N ARG A 175 10.33 1.22 -15.60
CA ARG A 175 10.72 0.26 -14.57
C ARG A 175 12.03 0.68 -13.91
N ARG A 176 13.07 0.97 -14.69
CA ARG A 176 14.37 1.36 -14.13
C ARG A 176 14.28 2.64 -13.30
N ILE A 177 13.53 3.63 -13.78
CA ILE A 177 13.32 4.90 -13.09
C ILE A 177 12.53 4.68 -11.79
N ALA A 178 11.46 3.88 -11.84
CA ALA A 178 10.65 3.51 -10.69
C ALA A 178 11.47 2.80 -9.61
N LEU A 179 12.28 1.80 -9.98
CA LEU A 179 13.09 1.05 -9.00
C LEU A 179 14.19 1.91 -8.37
N ALA A 180 14.85 2.76 -9.16
CA ALA A 180 15.84 3.71 -8.62
C ALA A 180 15.20 4.73 -7.68
N TYR A 181 13.95 5.14 -7.96
CA TYR A 181 13.19 6.01 -7.07
C TYR A 181 12.81 5.30 -5.76
N VAL A 182 12.31 4.06 -5.81
CA VAL A 182 11.97 3.28 -4.61
C VAL A 182 13.20 3.01 -3.74
N ASP A 183 14.36 2.77 -4.34
CA ASP A 183 15.63 2.62 -3.60
C ASP A 183 15.96 3.87 -2.77
N ARG A 184 15.85 5.05 -3.39
CA ARG A 184 16.06 6.35 -2.72
C ARG A 184 15.02 6.60 -1.62
N VAL A 185 13.77 6.21 -1.84
CA VAL A 185 12.69 6.29 -0.83
C VAL A 185 13.01 5.41 0.37
N ALA A 186 13.37 4.15 0.14
CA ALA A 186 13.70 3.20 1.20
C ALA A 186 14.89 3.69 2.04
N ALA A 187 15.94 4.20 1.38
CA ALA A 187 17.08 4.81 2.05
C ALA A 187 16.69 6.06 2.88
N ALA A 188 15.88 6.97 2.31
CA ALA A 188 15.42 8.18 3.00
C ALA A 188 14.57 7.87 4.24
N LEU A 189 13.85 6.74 4.23
CA LEU A 189 13.04 6.26 5.35
C LEU A 189 13.78 5.30 6.29
N ARG A 190 15.10 5.09 6.06
CA ARG A 190 15.95 4.22 6.88
C ARG A 190 15.43 2.79 6.96
N LEU A 191 14.79 2.32 5.89
CA LEU A 191 14.37 0.93 5.75
C LEU A 191 15.61 0.07 5.46
N ASP A 192 16.11 -0.63 6.48
CA ASP A 192 17.40 -1.34 6.43
C ASP A 192 17.28 -2.87 6.37
N ARG A 193 16.08 -3.40 6.59
CA ARG A 193 15.79 -4.84 6.59
C ARG A 193 14.31 -5.13 6.36
N GLY A 194 14.02 -6.41 6.13
CA GLY A 194 12.65 -6.90 6.05
C GLY A 194 12.04 -6.70 4.66
N PRO A 195 10.89 -7.35 4.41
CA PRO A 195 10.15 -7.09 3.20
C PRO A 195 9.52 -5.70 3.21
N PHE A 196 9.24 -5.21 2.03
CA PHE A 196 8.47 -4.00 1.82
C PHE A 196 7.48 -4.14 0.67
N HIS A 197 6.46 -3.30 0.74
CA HIS A 197 5.48 -3.08 -0.30
C HIS A 197 5.42 -1.57 -0.55
N ALA A 198 5.86 -1.13 -1.72
CA ALA A 198 5.93 0.29 -2.08
C ALA A 198 4.98 0.61 -3.22
N GLU A 199 3.99 1.45 -2.97
CA GLU A 199 3.02 1.92 -3.95
C GLU A 199 3.44 3.25 -4.56
N LEU A 200 3.35 3.36 -5.87
CA LEU A 200 3.72 4.57 -6.59
C LEU A 200 2.86 4.77 -7.83
N ARG A 201 2.73 6.03 -8.23
CA ARG A 201 2.21 6.39 -9.55
C ARG A 201 3.33 6.87 -10.45
N CYS A 202 3.39 6.33 -11.66
CA CYS A 202 4.32 6.79 -12.69
C CYS A 202 3.68 7.95 -13.45
N THR A 203 4.34 9.12 -13.44
CA THR A 203 3.80 10.35 -14.05
C THR A 203 4.79 10.91 -15.07
N LEU A 204 4.37 11.93 -15.83
CA LEU A 204 5.26 12.69 -16.70
C LEU A 204 6.38 13.43 -15.94
N ARG A 205 6.22 13.67 -14.63
CA ARG A 205 7.26 14.24 -13.75
C ARG A 205 8.16 13.16 -13.14
N GLY A 206 7.96 11.90 -13.49
CA GLY A 206 8.59 10.74 -12.85
C GLY A 206 7.69 10.05 -11.83
N PRO A 207 8.19 9.00 -11.16
CA PRO A 207 7.47 8.26 -10.13
C PRO A 207 7.22 9.11 -8.89
N MET A 208 6.03 8.96 -8.29
CA MET A 208 5.61 9.61 -7.06
C MET A 208 5.10 8.56 -6.08
N LEU A 209 5.62 8.56 -4.86
CA LEU A 209 5.26 7.56 -3.85
C LEU A 209 3.85 7.83 -3.30
N MET A 210 2.98 6.82 -3.35
CA MET A 210 1.70 6.84 -2.65
C MET A 210 1.90 6.43 -1.18
N GLU A 211 2.53 5.28 -0.95
CA GLU A 211 2.87 4.74 0.37
C GLU A 211 4.00 3.71 0.26
N ILE A 212 4.77 3.48 1.33
CA ILE A 212 5.65 2.31 1.46
C ILE A 212 5.51 1.72 2.86
N ALA A 213 5.28 0.41 2.92
CA ALA A 213 5.10 -0.34 4.14
C ALA A 213 6.23 -1.34 4.33
N ALA A 214 6.77 -1.46 5.55
CA ALA A 214 7.80 -2.47 5.88
C ALA A 214 7.17 -3.82 6.29
N ARG A 215 6.40 -4.38 5.36
CA ARG A 215 5.77 -5.70 5.43
C ARG A 215 5.47 -6.19 4.01
N LEU A 216 4.96 -7.41 3.90
CA LEU A 216 4.42 -7.95 2.66
C LEU A 216 3.18 -7.17 2.20
N GLY A 217 2.98 -7.10 0.88
CA GLY A 217 1.76 -6.59 0.26
C GLY A 217 0.51 -7.36 0.68
N GLY A 218 -0.65 -6.69 0.63
CA GLY A 218 -1.95 -7.29 0.89
C GLY A 218 -2.48 -8.09 -0.30
N ASP A 219 -3.79 -8.30 -0.36
CA ASP A 219 -4.53 -8.73 -1.57
C ASP A 219 -3.98 -9.96 -2.30
N ARG A 220 -3.42 -10.91 -1.53
CA ARG A 220 -2.78 -12.13 -2.07
C ARG A 220 -1.63 -11.84 -3.04
N ILE A 221 -1.07 -10.63 -3.05
CA ILE A 221 0.10 -10.30 -3.87
C ILE A 221 1.25 -11.29 -3.62
N PRO A 222 1.57 -11.70 -2.37
CA PRO A 222 2.56 -12.74 -2.13
C PRO A 222 2.25 -14.07 -2.83
N ASP A 223 0.99 -14.51 -2.83
CA ASP A 223 0.55 -15.72 -3.52
C ASP A 223 0.70 -15.56 -5.05
N LEU A 224 0.36 -14.39 -5.61
CA LEU A 224 0.55 -14.09 -7.04
C LEU A 224 2.02 -14.11 -7.45
N VAL A 225 2.90 -13.56 -6.61
CA VAL A 225 4.36 -13.59 -6.80
C VAL A 225 4.89 -15.01 -6.80
N GLN A 226 4.42 -15.86 -5.88
CA GLN A 226 4.80 -17.26 -5.85
C GLN A 226 4.34 -17.99 -7.12
N LEU A 227 3.10 -17.79 -7.57
CA LEU A 227 2.58 -18.42 -8.79
C LEU A 227 3.32 -17.98 -10.06
N ALA A 228 3.55 -16.67 -10.22
CA ALA A 228 4.09 -16.09 -11.46
C ALA A 228 5.62 -16.13 -11.55
N LEU A 229 6.32 -16.10 -10.41
CA LEU A 229 7.79 -15.96 -10.36
C LEU A 229 8.46 -17.08 -9.56
N GLY A 230 7.69 -17.93 -8.88
CA GLY A 230 8.23 -18.98 -8.02
C GLY A 230 8.94 -18.44 -6.77
N VAL A 231 8.69 -17.19 -6.38
CA VAL A 231 9.37 -16.58 -5.22
C VAL A 231 8.45 -16.64 -4.00
N ASP A 232 8.88 -17.32 -2.94
CA ASP A 232 8.15 -17.39 -1.68
C ASP A 232 8.47 -16.17 -0.79
N LEU A 233 7.64 -15.14 -0.92
CA LEU A 233 7.76 -13.94 -0.11
C LEU A 233 7.51 -14.18 1.39
N TYR A 234 6.68 -15.17 1.77
CA TYR A 234 6.45 -15.52 3.18
C TYR A 234 7.69 -16.15 3.83
N ARG A 235 8.45 -16.92 3.05
CA ARG A 235 9.74 -17.45 3.49
C ARG A 235 10.80 -16.35 3.63
N ILE A 236 10.93 -15.45 2.65
CA ILE A 236 11.85 -14.30 2.74
C ILE A 236 11.58 -13.50 4.01
N ALA A 237 10.31 -13.17 4.19
CA ALA A 237 9.74 -12.54 5.36
C ALA A 237 10.24 -13.16 6.68
N LEU A 238 9.97 -14.45 6.86
CA LEU A 238 10.35 -15.20 8.05
C LEU A 238 11.87 -15.19 8.27
N LEU A 239 12.65 -15.46 7.22
CA LEU A 239 14.11 -15.48 7.29
C LEU A 239 14.66 -14.12 7.70
N SER A 240 14.13 -13.02 7.15
CA SER A 240 14.57 -11.67 7.49
C SER A 240 14.36 -11.34 8.97
N HIS A 241 13.24 -11.75 9.56
CA HIS A 241 12.97 -11.53 11.00
C HIS A 241 13.77 -12.47 11.91
N LEU A 242 14.25 -13.59 11.37
CA LEU A 242 15.21 -14.46 12.05
C LEU A 242 16.65 -13.95 11.92
N GLY A 243 16.89 -12.86 11.16
CA GLY A 243 18.24 -12.38 10.84
C GLY A 243 19.00 -13.32 9.92
N LEU A 244 18.30 -14.18 9.19
CA LEU A 244 18.85 -15.13 8.24
C LEU A 244 18.79 -14.57 6.82
N SER A 245 19.78 -14.91 6.02
CA SER A 245 19.78 -14.60 4.59
C SER A 245 18.67 -15.36 3.89
N ALA A 246 17.93 -14.68 3.01
CA ALA A 246 16.97 -15.31 2.12
C ALA A 246 17.70 -16.21 1.11
N GLY A 247 18.87 -15.78 0.61
CA GLY A 247 19.53 -16.42 -0.52
C GLY A 247 18.65 -16.41 -1.78
N ASP A 248 18.82 -17.41 -2.64
CA ASP A 248 18.01 -17.59 -3.84
C ASP A 248 16.73 -18.38 -3.48
N VAL A 249 15.69 -17.68 -3.02
CA VAL A 249 14.40 -18.26 -2.60
C VAL A 249 13.45 -18.66 -3.76
N GLY A 250 13.99 -19.03 -4.92
CA GLY A 250 13.18 -19.37 -6.10
C GLY A 250 12.82 -20.86 -6.18
N CYS A 251 11.56 -21.16 -6.47
CA CYS A 251 11.12 -22.41 -7.09
C CYS A 251 10.78 -22.15 -8.57
N PRO A 252 10.58 -23.19 -9.40
CA PRO A 252 10.05 -22.99 -10.75
C PRO A 252 8.70 -22.26 -10.69
N ALA A 253 8.52 -21.25 -11.53
CA ALA A 253 7.25 -20.55 -11.66
C ALA A 253 6.19 -21.49 -12.28
N GLU A 254 4.96 -21.42 -11.77
CA GLU A 254 3.82 -22.21 -12.27
C GLU A 254 3.15 -21.54 -13.47
N ALA A 255 3.25 -20.21 -13.55
CA ALA A 255 2.70 -19.40 -14.64
C ALA A 255 3.67 -18.28 -15.04
N ARG A 256 3.47 -17.70 -16.23
CA ARG A 256 4.20 -16.49 -16.65
C ARG A 256 3.62 -15.20 -16.06
N TRP A 257 2.33 -15.22 -15.74
CA TRP A 257 1.59 -14.14 -15.10
C TRP A 257 0.53 -14.74 -14.16
N ALA A 258 0.24 -14.05 -13.07
CA ALA A 258 -0.86 -14.36 -12.16
C ALA A 258 -1.61 -13.06 -11.83
N GLY A 259 -2.93 -13.15 -11.64
CA GLY A 259 -3.73 -11.98 -11.31
C GLY A 259 -4.94 -12.31 -10.45
N ILE A 260 -5.46 -11.28 -9.79
CA ILE A 260 -6.67 -11.34 -8.96
C ILE A 260 -7.59 -10.18 -9.33
N ARG A 261 -8.91 -10.39 -9.24
CA ARG A 261 -9.93 -9.36 -9.44
C ARG A 261 -10.94 -9.40 -8.30
N TYR A 262 -11.27 -8.24 -7.77
CA TYR A 262 -12.33 -8.06 -6.79
C TYR A 262 -13.56 -7.46 -7.47
N PHE A 263 -14.72 -8.02 -7.16
CA PHE A 263 -16.00 -7.51 -7.64
C PHE A 263 -16.52 -6.49 -6.64
N LEU A 264 -16.52 -5.23 -7.05
CA LEU A 264 -17.07 -4.13 -6.26
C LEU A 264 -18.59 -4.11 -6.42
N PRO A 265 -19.37 -4.07 -5.33
CA PRO A 265 -20.82 -3.96 -5.45
C PRO A 265 -21.20 -2.61 -6.07
N SER A 266 -22.28 -2.58 -6.84
CA SER A 266 -22.82 -1.35 -7.45
C SER A 266 -23.43 -0.40 -6.42
N GLU A 267 -23.79 -0.89 -5.24
CA GLU A 267 -24.38 -0.13 -4.13
C GLU A 267 -23.67 -0.45 -2.81
N ALA A 268 -23.54 0.57 -1.95
CA ALA A 268 -23.01 0.39 -0.61
C ALA A 268 -24.08 -0.27 0.28
N HIS A 269 -23.87 -1.53 0.67
CA HIS A 269 -24.74 -2.22 1.62
C HIS A 269 -24.08 -2.25 3.01
N SER A 270 -24.83 -1.87 4.04
CA SER A 270 -24.41 -2.09 5.42
C SER A 270 -24.59 -3.56 5.77
N PHE A 271 -23.53 -4.20 6.25
CA PHE A 271 -23.59 -5.57 6.76
C PHE A 271 -24.09 -5.67 8.20
N ALA A 272 -24.42 -4.52 8.84
CA ALA A 272 -24.86 -4.48 10.23
C ALA A 272 -26.18 -5.23 10.49
N ASP A 273 -27.00 -5.45 9.46
CA ASP A 273 -28.35 -6.03 9.59
C ASP A 273 -28.47 -7.47 9.05
N ARG A 274 -27.38 -8.12 8.63
CA ARG A 274 -27.44 -9.51 8.12
C ARG A 274 -26.67 -10.46 9.02
N GLY A 275 -27.44 -11.13 9.89
CA GLY A 275 -26.98 -12.34 10.57
C GLY A 275 -26.52 -13.38 9.54
N SER A 276 -25.36 -13.98 9.83
CA SER A 276 -24.73 -15.11 9.13
C SER A 276 -24.19 -14.85 7.72
N TYR A 277 -22.87 -15.03 7.59
CA TYR A 277 -22.19 -15.26 6.33
C TYR A 277 -22.75 -16.54 5.68
N ALA A 278 -23.35 -16.41 4.51
CA ALA A 278 -23.28 -17.48 3.52
C ALA A 278 -21.96 -17.27 2.77
N ILE A 279 -20.98 -18.14 3.00
CA ILE A 279 -19.89 -18.31 2.03
C ILE A 279 -20.60 -18.69 0.73
N ALA A 280 -20.53 -17.83 -0.29
CA ALA A 280 -21.09 -18.11 -1.60
C ALA A 280 -20.22 -19.18 -2.28
N THR A 281 -20.34 -20.43 -1.83
CA THR A 281 -19.89 -21.58 -2.59
C THR A 281 -20.96 -21.91 -3.63
N GLY A 282 -20.72 -21.52 -4.88
CA GLY A 282 -21.18 -22.33 -6.01
C GLY A 282 -22.47 -21.96 -6.76
N SER A 283 -22.81 -20.67 -6.93
CA SER A 283 -23.88 -20.32 -7.88
C SER A 283 -23.70 -19.00 -8.66
N SER A 284 -22.92 -18.02 -8.18
CA SER A 284 -22.63 -16.79 -8.95
C SER A 284 -21.44 -16.90 -9.89
N TYR A 285 -20.72 -18.04 -9.89
CA TYR A 285 -19.50 -18.21 -10.70
C TYR A 285 -19.82 -18.28 -12.19
N ALA A 286 -20.96 -18.87 -12.58
CA ALA A 286 -21.38 -18.97 -13.98
C ALA A 286 -21.74 -17.60 -14.59
N GLU A 287 -22.46 -16.75 -13.85
CA GLU A 287 -22.76 -15.36 -14.27
C GLU A 287 -21.50 -14.48 -14.28
N THR A 288 -20.55 -14.76 -13.39
CA THR A 288 -19.26 -14.07 -13.36
C THR A 288 -18.37 -14.46 -14.53
N LEU A 289 -18.38 -15.74 -14.93
CA LEU A 289 -17.67 -16.24 -16.12
C LEU A 289 -18.30 -15.72 -17.42
N SER A 290 -19.63 -15.64 -17.53
CA SER A 290 -20.26 -15.10 -18.74
C SER A 290 -19.89 -13.64 -18.99
N ARG A 291 -19.69 -12.85 -17.92
CA ARG A 291 -19.18 -11.47 -18.00
C ARG A 291 -17.69 -11.39 -18.35
N LEU A 292 -16.91 -12.41 -18.01
CA LEU A 292 -15.50 -12.51 -18.42
C LEU A 292 -15.37 -12.85 -19.91
N ASP A 293 -16.25 -13.69 -20.45
CA ASP A 293 -16.31 -13.98 -21.89
C ASP A 293 -16.73 -12.75 -22.72
N GLU A 294 -17.66 -11.94 -22.21
CA GLU A 294 -18.03 -10.65 -22.82
C GLU A 294 -16.87 -9.64 -22.82
N LEU A 295 -16.06 -9.59 -21.74
CA LEU A 295 -14.88 -8.73 -21.66
C LEU A 295 -13.73 -9.23 -22.56
N ALA A 296 -13.57 -10.54 -22.72
CA ALA A 296 -12.62 -11.14 -23.65
C ALA A 296 -12.99 -10.84 -25.12
N ALA A 297 -14.28 -10.76 -25.45
CA ALA A 297 -14.76 -10.37 -26.77
C ALA A 297 -14.51 -8.89 -27.11
N VAL A 298 -14.43 -8.02 -26.11
CA VAL A 298 -14.09 -6.59 -26.29
C VAL A 298 -12.57 -6.36 -26.38
N ALA A 299 -11.77 -7.23 -25.75
CA ALA A 299 -10.30 -7.16 -25.79
C ALA A 299 -9.68 -7.78 -27.06
N GLY A 300 -10.50 -8.34 -27.97
CA GLY A 300 -10.07 -8.91 -29.24
C GLY A 300 -10.22 -7.94 -30.42
N ARG A 301 -9.53 -6.79 -30.41
CA ARG A 301 -9.07 -6.01 -31.59
C ARG A 301 -7.83 -5.19 -31.26
#